data_AF-A0A7X9B1W6-F1
#
_entry.id   AF-A0A7X9B1W6-F1
#
_cell.length_a   1.000
_cell.length_b   1.000
_cell.length_c   1.000
_cell.angle_alpha   90.00
_cell.angle_beta   90.00
_cell.angle_gamma   90.00
#
_symmetry.space_group_name_H-M   'P 1'
#
loop_
_entity.id
_entity.type
_entity.pdbx_description
1 polymer ?
#
loop_
_entity_poly.entity_id
_entity_poly.type
_entity_poly.pdbx_seq_one_letter_code
_entity_poly.pdbx_strand_id
1 'polypeptide(L)'
;MSTARADADSVQPTPMPTPSPAALVATRPEIRIAQLSPAVEPWRRNYANALPSLLSHVAEKTYTNLAPEPVLINDFTDERLLECPFVYANFADREDWTFSPAEQSALRHYLQNGGFLFIDAGITASFLRDHPELGQHHSYAEWDANPQIKEAFAAVFPGREFQALRRNDPLFRAFYQGLPDTSLLPDTVRSYTEEEKWPDGTYSAAALRINGRIAVLTTPIIAMGWGKNSLGQWTTTIRFRILESTSGLDDYLERAAYSGARFEVVREDGGKDVIYCQEQAMPAWANEPGGKWRVFRYYGSREISDFAHVFYTRLGTNILVHALTN
;
A
#
# COMPACT_ATOMS: atom_id res chain seq x y z
N MET A 1 60.77 -65.57 -10.77
CA MET A 1 60.52 -64.14 -11.11
C MET A 1 59.03 -63.94 -11.22
N SER A 2 58.41 -63.25 -10.27
CA SER A 2 57.09 -62.62 -10.46
C SER A 2 56.88 -61.60 -9.35
N THR A 3 57.00 -60.32 -9.69
CA THR A 3 56.69 -59.18 -8.81
C THR A 3 55.28 -58.71 -9.13
N ALA A 4 54.37 -58.86 -8.17
CA ALA A 4 53.01 -58.32 -8.23
C ALA A 4 53.05 -56.80 -8.00
N ARG A 5 52.48 -56.03 -8.94
CA ARG A 5 52.07 -54.64 -8.72
C ARG A 5 50.67 -54.65 -8.14
N ALA A 6 50.47 -54.00 -6.99
CA ALA A 6 49.17 -53.68 -6.45
C ALA A 6 48.70 -52.36 -7.06
N ASP A 7 47.53 -52.37 -7.70
CA ASP A 7 46.85 -51.19 -8.21
C ASP A 7 46.34 -50.33 -7.04
N ALA A 8 46.58 -49.03 -7.15
CA ALA A 8 46.09 -48.03 -6.21
C ALA A 8 44.64 -47.68 -6.57
N ASP A 9 43.70 -47.98 -5.66
CA ASP A 9 42.31 -47.54 -5.74
C ASP A 9 42.23 -46.01 -5.69
N SER A 10 41.82 -45.41 -6.81
CA SER A 10 41.45 -44.00 -6.87
C SER A 10 40.07 -43.80 -6.25
N VAL A 11 40.03 -43.31 -5.01
CA VAL A 11 38.80 -42.85 -4.36
C VAL A 11 38.32 -41.58 -5.08
N GLN A 12 37.21 -41.66 -5.80
CA GLN A 12 36.55 -40.47 -6.36
C GLN A 12 35.96 -39.63 -5.20
N PRO A 13 36.16 -38.30 -5.20
CA PRO A 13 35.59 -37.43 -4.19
C PRO A 13 34.06 -37.39 -4.32
N THR A 14 33.38 -37.60 -3.20
CA THR A 14 31.92 -37.48 -3.09
C THR A 14 31.49 -36.05 -3.44
N PRO A 15 30.48 -35.86 -4.31
CA PRO A 15 30.01 -34.52 -4.65
C PRO A 15 29.39 -33.87 -3.41
N MET A 16 29.80 -32.64 -3.10
CA MET A 16 29.22 -31.89 -1.99
C MET A 16 27.74 -31.57 -2.29
N PRO A 17 26.87 -31.59 -1.28
CA PRO A 17 25.46 -31.27 -1.46
C PRO A 17 25.29 -29.82 -1.94
N THR A 18 24.46 -29.62 -2.96
CA THR A 18 24.11 -28.28 -3.45
C THR A 18 23.33 -27.54 -2.37
N PRO A 19 23.71 -26.29 -2.02
CA PRO A 19 23.00 -25.51 -1.01
C PRO A 19 21.54 -25.28 -1.40
N SER A 20 20.65 -25.29 -0.42
CA SER A 20 19.22 -25.01 -0.65
C SER A 20 19.01 -23.55 -1.07
N PRO A 21 17.89 -23.21 -1.75
CA PRO A 21 17.56 -21.83 -2.07
C PRO A 21 17.58 -20.90 -0.84
N ALA A 22 17.08 -21.37 0.31
CA ALA A 22 17.11 -20.62 1.56
C ALA A 22 18.53 -20.33 2.05
N ALA A 23 19.44 -21.30 1.93
CA ALA A 23 20.85 -21.10 2.28
C ALA A 23 21.53 -20.07 1.37
N LEU A 24 21.18 -20.05 0.08
CA LEU A 24 21.68 -19.06 -0.87
C LEU A 24 21.15 -17.64 -0.54
N VAL A 25 19.87 -17.50 -0.17
CA VAL A 25 19.31 -16.21 0.25
C VAL A 25 20.02 -15.69 1.51
N ALA A 26 20.28 -16.55 2.49
CA ALA A 26 20.92 -16.16 3.75
C ALA A 26 22.36 -15.61 3.60
N THR A 27 23.04 -15.88 2.47
CA THR A 27 24.35 -15.28 2.17
C THR A 27 24.27 -13.84 1.67
N ARG A 28 23.08 -13.35 1.31
CA ARG A 28 22.88 -11.96 0.86
C ARG A 28 22.81 -11.03 2.07
N PRO A 29 23.19 -9.74 1.94
CA PRO A 29 22.98 -8.77 3.01
C PRO A 29 21.52 -8.76 3.46
N GLU A 30 21.30 -8.82 4.78
CA GLU A 30 19.96 -8.72 5.35
C GLU A 30 19.41 -7.30 5.15
N ILE A 31 18.17 -7.20 4.70
CA ILE A 31 17.43 -5.94 4.56
C ILE A 31 16.41 -5.89 5.68
N ARG A 32 16.42 -4.78 6.42
CA ARG A 32 15.46 -4.50 7.49
C ARG A 32 14.60 -3.31 7.10
N ILE A 33 13.32 -3.38 7.48
CA ILE A 33 12.33 -2.35 7.19
C ILE A 33 11.91 -1.72 8.51
N ALA A 34 11.91 -0.39 8.57
CA ALA A 34 11.44 0.32 9.73
C ALA A 34 9.91 0.43 9.71
N GLN A 35 9.29 0.39 10.89
CA GLN A 35 7.88 0.73 11.07
C GLN A 35 7.77 1.82 12.13
N LEU A 36 7.15 2.93 11.76
CA LEU A 36 6.78 3.98 12.70
C LEU A 36 5.69 3.45 13.62
N SER A 37 5.95 3.46 14.92
CA SER A 37 5.06 2.99 15.98
C SER A 37 5.29 3.85 17.22
N PRO A 38 4.70 5.05 17.30
CA PRO A 38 4.88 5.96 18.43
C PRO A 38 4.58 5.29 19.77
N ALA A 39 5.48 5.49 20.75
CA ALA A 39 5.59 4.69 21.97
C ALA A 39 4.40 4.71 22.93
N VAL A 40 3.37 5.54 22.70
CA VAL A 40 2.32 5.79 23.70
C VAL A 40 1.53 4.50 23.98
N GLU A 41 1.32 3.64 22.97
CA GLU A 41 0.69 2.33 23.14
C GLU A 41 1.18 1.31 22.07
N PRO A 42 2.30 0.60 22.26
CA PRO A 42 2.86 -0.33 21.26
C PRO A 42 1.90 -1.45 20.82
N TRP A 43 0.89 -1.74 21.65
CA TRP A 43 -0.15 -2.73 21.39
C TRP A 43 -1.24 -2.22 20.44
N ARG A 44 -1.40 -0.89 20.30
CA ARG A 44 -2.42 -0.23 19.49
C ARG A 44 -1.87 0.16 18.13
N ARG A 45 -1.39 -0.84 17.38
CA ARG A 45 -1.01 -0.68 15.97
C ARG A 45 -2.13 -1.14 15.08
N ASN A 46 -2.55 -0.28 14.16
CA ASN A 46 -3.49 -0.65 13.12
C ASN A 46 -2.86 -1.75 12.26
N TYR A 47 -3.59 -2.87 12.12
CA TYR A 47 -3.16 -4.00 11.31
C TYR A 47 -1.75 -4.52 11.72
N ALA A 48 -1.55 -4.83 13.00
CA ALA A 48 -0.23 -5.19 13.55
C ALA A 48 0.51 -6.33 12.82
N ASN A 49 -0.21 -7.33 12.30
CA ASN A 49 0.42 -8.48 11.60
C ASN A 49 0.70 -8.22 10.12
N ALA A 50 0.37 -7.03 9.64
CA ALA A 50 0.09 -6.83 8.24
C ALA A 50 1.36 -6.48 7.45
N LEU A 51 2.21 -5.59 7.97
CA LEU A 51 3.56 -5.41 7.46
C LEU A 51 4.39 -6.70 7.58
N PRO A 52 4.50 -7.40 8.73
CA PRO A 52 5.23 -8.67 8.81
C PRO A 52 4.78 -9.73 7.79
N SER A 53 3.47 -9.81 7.55
CA SER A 53 2.92 -10.71 6.54
C SER A 53 3.35 -10.34 5.12
N LEU A 54 3.38 -9.04 4.77
CA LEU A 54 3.92 -8.62 3.48
C LEU A 54 5.42 -8.91 3.38
N LEU A 55 6.21 -8.54 4.40
CA LEU A 55 7.66 -8.75 4.37
C LEU A 55 8.00 -10.22 4.17
N SER A 56 7.29 -11.12 4.85
CA SER A 56 7.38 -12.57 4.64
C SER A 56 7.05 -12.97 3.20
N HIS A 57 5.96 -12.44 2.64
CA HIS A 57 5.57 -12.71 1.26
C HIS A 57 6.63 -12.23 0.25
N VAL A 58 7.15 -11.01 0.43
CA VAL A 58 8.17 -10.44 -0.46
C VAL A 58 9.47 -11.23 -0.37
N ALA A 59 9.93 -11.59 0.83
CA ALA A 59 11.09 -12.45 1.01
C ALA A 59 10.94 -13.78 0.26
N GLU A 60 9.77 -14.43 0.40
CA GLU A 60 9.44 -15.70 -0.27
C GLU A 60 9.43 -15.57 -1.80
N LYS A 61 8.79 -14.53 -2.35
CA LYS A 61 8.56 -14.40 -3.79
C LYS A 61 9.73 -13.78 -4.56
N THR A 62 10.54 -12.95 -3.90
CA THR A 62 11.67 -12.27 -4.53
C THR A 62 13.01 -12.93 -4.23
N TYR A 63 13.04 -13.92 -3.32
CA TYR A 63 14.27 -14.54 -2.81
C TYR A 63 15.24 -13.50 -2.22
N THR A 64 14.71 -12.42 -1.66
CA THR A 64 15.50 -11.37 -0.98
C THR A 64 15.71 -11.76 0.48
N ASN A 65 16.87 -11.44 1.05
CA ASN A 65 17.11 -11.63 2.49
C ASN A 65 16.44 -10.52 3.30
N LEU A 66 15.12 -10.44 3.21
CA LEU A 66 14.30 -9.44 3.85
C LEU A 66 13.79 -9.98 5.19
N ALA A 67 14.13 -9.30 6.28
CA ALA A 67 13.67 -9.67 7.62
C ALA A 67 12.15 -9.49 7.72
N PRO A 68 11.38 -10.52 8.13
CA PRO A 68 9.94 -10.40 8.34
C PRO A 68 9.54 -9.45 9.46
N GLU A 69 10.40 -9.31 10.47
CA GLU A 69 10.10 -8.51 11.66
C GLU A 69 10.63 -7.08 11.48
N PRO A 70 9.75 -6.06 11.48
CA PRO A 70 10.16 -4.68 11.25
C PRO A 70 10.90 -4.10 12.46
N VAL A 71 11.81 -3.16 12.18
CA VAL A 71 12.46 -2.34 13.21
C VAL A 71 11.48 -1.27 13.66
N LEU A 72 10.97 -1.38 14.88
CA LEU A 72 10.04 -0.40 15.43
C LEU A 72 10.79 0.86 15.84
N ILE A 73 10.39 2.00 15.27
CA ILE A 73 10.91 3.33 15.60
C ILE A 73 9.77 4.19 16.15
N ASN A 74 10.07 5.03 17.14
CA ASN A 74 9.06 5.86 17.79
C ASN A 74 8.77 7.15 17.00
N ASP A 75 9.81 7.70 16.39
CA ASP A 75 9.78 8.92 15.59
C ASP A 75 10.89 8.88 14.53
N PHE A 76 11.00 9.94 13.72
CA PHE A 76 11.97 10.02 12.62
C PHE A 76 13.39 10.44 13.05
N THR A 77 13.64 10.67 14.34
CA THR A 77 14.98 10.95 14.88
C THR A 77 15.74 9.70 15.31
N ASP A 78 15.07 8.55 15.35
CA ASP A 78 15.69 7.27 15.68
C ASP A 78 16.82 6.92 14.70
N GLU A 79 18.04 6.78 15.21
CA GLU A 79 19.24 6.58 14.38
C GLU A 79 19.18 5.28 13.56
N ARG A 80 18.42 4.28 14.02
CA ARG A 80 18.22 2.99 13.31
C ARG A 80 17.49 3.17 11.97
N LEU A 81 16.82 4.30 11.79
CA LEU A 81 16.24 4.71 10.51
C LEU A 81 17.28 4.66 9.38
N LEU A 82 18.52 5.05 9.65
CA LEU A 82 19.59 5.11 8.65
C LEU A 82 20.05 3.72 8.16
N GLU A 83 19.75 2.67 8.93
CA GLU A 83 20.03 1.28 8.57
C GLU A 83 18.91 0.65 7.73
N CYS A 84 17.76 1.33 7.61
CA CYS A 84 16.58 0.82 6.94
C CYS A 84 16.32 1.59 5.63
N PRO A 85 16.41 0.97 4.44
CA PRO A 85 16.13 1.66 3.17
C PRO A 85 14.67 2.08 3.00
N PHE A 86 13.77 1.50 3.80
CA PHE A 86 12.34 1.73 3.73
C PHE A 86 11.75 1.90 5.13
N VAL A 87 10.81 2.83 5.24
CA VAL A 87 9.98 3.05 6.43
C VAL A 87 8.52 2.92 6.04
N TYR A 88 7.80 2.11 6.80
CA TYR A 88 6.35 2.04 6.76
C TYR A 88 5.76 2.87 7.91
N ALA A 89 4.73 3.65 7.63
CA ALA A 89 3.88 4.27 8.62
C ALA A 89 2.41 4.05 8.23
N ASN A 90 1.57 3.64 9.17
CA ASN A 90 0.13 3.83 9.01
C ASN A 90 -0.22 5.23 9.53
N PHE A 91 -0.98 6.00 8.76
CA PHE A 91 -1.36 7.36 9.11
C PHE A 91 -2.00 7.46 10.50
N ALA A 92 -2.87 6.51 10.87
CA ALA A 92 -3.60 6.53 12.14
C ALA A 92 -2.81 5.99 13.34
N ASP A 93 -1.62 5.41 13.13
CA ASP A 93 -0.73 5.03 14.23
C ASP A 93 -0.01 6.24 14.84
N ARG A 94 -0.05 7.40 14.17
CA ARG A 94 0.50 8.68 14.65
C ARG A 94 -0.58 9.76 14.67
N GLU A 95 -0.91 10.24 15.87
CA GLU A 95 -1.98 11.23 16.07
C GLU A 95 -1.61 12.62 15.51
N ASP A 96 -0.35 13.04 15.68
CA ASP A 96 0.12 14.35 15.25
C ASP A 96 1.26 14.23 14.24
N TRP A 97 1.02 14.68 13.01
CA TRP A 97 1.99 14.70 11.92
C TRP A 97 2.83 15.99 11.90
N THR A 98 2.69 16.88 12.87
CA THR A 98 3.58 18.04 13.04
C THR A 98 4.96 17.58 13.47
N PHE A 99 5.96 17.71 12.60
CA PHE A 99 7.32 17.28 12.90
C PHE A 99 8.08 18.33 13.71
N SER A 100 8.76 17.86 14.76
CA SER A 100 9.74 18.70 15.47
C SER A 100 10.89 19.13 14.54
N PRO A 101 11.64 20.20 14.86
CA PRO A 101 12.79 20.60 14.05
C PRO A 101 13.84 19.48 13.88
N ALA A 102 13.99 18.62 14.90
CA ALA A 102 14.87 17.46 14.85
C ALA A 102 14.36 16.41 13.85
N GLU A 103 13.07 16.04 13.92
CA GLU A 103 12.45 15.13 12.96
C GLU A 103 12.52 15.68 11.53
N GLN A 104 12.28 16.98 11.33
CA GLN A 104 12.40 17.60 10.01
C GLN A 104 13.82 17.46 9.44
N SER A 105 14.84 17.70 10.27
CA SER A 105 16.24 17.57 9.85
C SER A 105 16.61 16.12 9.54
N ALA A 106 16.26 15.19 10.42
CA ALA A 106 16.56 13.76 10.28
C ALA A 106 15.83 13.16 9.07
N LEU A 107 14.52 13.43 8.92
CA LEU A 107 13.73 12.94 7.81
C LEU A 107 14.18 13.54 6.47
N ARG A 108 14.55 14.83 6.44
CA ARG A 108 15.17 15.45 5.26
C ARG A 108 16.44 14.72 4.86
N HIS A 109 17.34 14.48 5.82
CA HIS A 109 18.60 13.77 5.57
C HIS A 109 18.35 12.35 5.06
N TYR A 110 17.47 11.59 5.70
CA TYR A 110 17.09 10.24 5.29
C TYR A 110 16.56 10.20 3.86
N LEU A 111 15.57 11.05 3.54
CA LEU A 111 14.94 11.08 2.22
C LEU A 111 15.85 11.68 1.13
N GLN A 112 16.82 12.53 1.46
CA GLN A 112 17.81 12.99 0.48
C GLN A 112 18.84 11.91 0.14
N ASN A 113 19.13 11.00 1.07
CA ASN A 113 20.14 9.95 0.93
C ASN A 113 19.60 8.60 0.44
N GLY A 114 18.40 8.57 -0.15
CA GLY A 114 17.85 7.36 -0.76
C GLY A 114 16.75 6.66 0.05
N GLY A 115 16.50 7.07 1.30
CA GLY A 115 15.44 6.50 2.11
C GLY A 115 14.06 6.63 1.46
N PHE A 116 13.19 5.64 1.68
CA PHE A 116 11.82 5.63 1.17
C PHE A 116 10.82 5.59 2.32
N LEU A 117 9.86 6.51 2.33
CA LEU A 117 8.78 6.51 3.31
C LEU A 117 7.46 6.17 2.62
N PHE A 118 6.84 5.09 3.06
CA PHE A 118 5.47 4.74 2.67
C PHE A 118 4.50 5.04 3.81
N ILE A 119 3.53 5.92 3.54
CA ILE A 119 2.45 6.27 4.46
C ILE A 119 1.16 5.63 3.97
N ASP A 120 0.79 4.51 4.59
CA ASP A 120 -0.50 3.86 4.34
C ASP A 120 -1.64 4.65 5.00
N ALA A 121 -2.82 4.60 4.39
CA ALA A 121 -3.98 5.42 4.75
C ALA A 121 -3.72 6.94 4.79
N GLY A 122 -2.63 7.41 4.17
CA GLY A 122 -2.30 8.83 4.08
C GLY A 122 -3.04 9.57 2.96
N ILE A 123 -3.86 8.88 2.17
CA ILE A 123 -4.90 9.48 1.34
C ILE A 123 -6.24 9.20 2.00
N THR A 124 -6.95 10.26 2.35
CA THR A 124 -8.24 10.18 3.03
C THR A 124 -9.17 11.23 2.44
N ALA A 125 -10.27 10.79 1.84
CA ALA A 125 -11.31 11.69 1.34
C ALA A 125 -11.88 12.53 2.50
N SER A 126 -12.28 13.77 2.21
CA SER A 126 -12.70 14.76 3.21
C SER A 126 -13.75 14.24 4.20
N PHE A 127 -14.75 13.49 3.72
CA PHE A 127 -15.80 12.94 4.58
C PHE A 127 -15.33 11.86 5.57
N LEU A 128 -14.16 11.27 5.39
CA LEU A 128 -13.59 10.27 6.30
C LEU A 128 -12.64 10.88 7.34
N ARG A 129 -12.26 12.16 7.21
CA ARG A 129 -11.19 12.75 8.03
C ARG A 129 -11.60 12.96 9.49
N ASP A 130 -12.88 13.27 9.72
CA ASP A 130 -13.45 13.40 11.07
C ASP A 130 -13.76 12.04 11.71
N HIS A 131 -13.55 10.95 10.97
CA HIS A 131 -13.83 9.57 11.35
C HIS A 131 -12.62 8.67 11.04
N PRO A 132 -11.48 8.84 11.75
CA PRO A 132 -10.25 8.12 11.46
C PRO A 132 -10.42 6.59 11.48
N GLU A 133 -11.32 6.07 12.32
CA GLU A 133 -11.71 4.66 12.36
C GLU A 133 -12.31 4.19 11.03
N LEU A 134 -13.10 5.03 10.36
CA LEU A 134 -13.67 4.74 9.05
C LEU A 134 -12.63 4.88 7.94
N GLY A 135 -11.70 5.84 8.06
CA GLY A 135 -10.56 5.98 7.16
C GLY A 135 -9.62 4.77 7.15
N GLN A 136 -9.61 3.98 8.23
CA GLN A 136 -8.88 2.71 8.32
C GLN A 136 -9.64 1.53 7.69
N HIS A 137 -10.91 1.64 7.34
CA HIS A 137 -11.71 0.55 6.77
C HIS A 137 -12.29 0.86 5.39
N HIS A 138 -12.28 2.14 5.01
CA HIS A 138 -12.90 2.63 3.80
C HIS A 138 -11.92 3.52 3.04
N SER A 139 -11.64 3.15 1.79
CA SER A 139 -10.96 4.02 0.83
C SER A 139 -11.96 4.67 -0.12
N TYR A 140 -11.70 5.91 -0.55
CA TYR A 140 -12.30 6.50 -1.74
C TYR A 140 -11.19 6.83 -2.74
N ALA A 141 -11.52 6.87 -4.03
CA ALA A 141 -10.58 7.16 -5.11
C ALA A 141 -10.16 8.64 -5.16
N GLU A 142 -9.77 9.19 -4.00
CA GLU A 142 -9.08 10.46 -3.87
C GLU A 142 -7.64 10.28 -4.36
N TRP A 143 -7.15 11.23 -5.16
CA TRP A 143 -5.78 11.20 -5.70
C TRP A 143 -4.88 12.29 -5.11
N ASP A 144 -5.32 12.93 -4.02
CA ASP A 144 -4.56 13.91 -3.26
C ASP A 144 -4.21 13.40 -1.85
N ALA A 145 -3.02 13.77 -1.38
CA ALA A 145 -2.55 13.43 -0.05
C ALA A 145 -3.40 14.12 1.03
N ASN A 146 -3.50 13.49 2.20
CA ASN A 146 -4.15 14.10 3.36
C ASN A 146 -3.50 15.48 3.67
N PRO A 147 -4.29 16.54 3.94
CA PRO A 147 -3.76 17.87 4.23
C PRO A 147 -2.70 17.90 5.34
N GLN A 148 -2.84 17.09 6.40
CA GLN A 148 -1.86 17.03 7.49
C GLN A 148 -0.51 16.51 7.01
N ILE A 149 -0.49 15.53 6.09
CA ILE A 149 0.75 15.05 5.47
C ILE A 149 1.33 16.14 4.56
N LYS A 150 0.50 16.83 3.76
CA LYS A 150 0.98 17.90 2.87
C LYS A 150 1.65 19.02 3.67
N GLU A 151 1.04 19.45 4.77
CA GLU A 151 1.59 20.45 5.68
C GLU A 151 2.90 19.98 6.33
N ALA A 152 2.91 18.75 6.86
CA ALA A 152 4.10 18.17 7.49
C ALA A 152 5.30 18.14 6.53
N PHE A 153 5.11 17.69 5.28
CA PHE A 153 6.19 17.63 4.29
C PHE A 153 6.52 18.97 3.65
N ALA A 154 5.62 19.95 3.65
CA ALA A 154 5.96 21.32 3.27
C ALA A 154 6.98 21.94 4.24
N ALA A 155 6.95 21.57 5.54
CA ALA A 155 7.97 21.97 6.50
C ALA A 155 9.33 21.29 6.24
N VAL A 156 9.32 20.01 5.84
CA VAL A 156 10.56 19.26 5.53
C VAL A 156 11.17 19.70 4.19
N PHE A 157 10.36 19.90 3.17
CA PHE A 157 10.78 20.28 1.81
C PHE A 157 9.94 21.45 1.27
N PRO A 158 10.25 22.69 1.69
CA PRO A 158 9.53 23.86 1.21
C PRO A 158 9.52 23.96 -0.33
N GLY A 159 8.35 24.23 -0.90
CA GLY A 159 8.15 24.34 -2.35
C GLY A 159 8.08 23.00 -3.10
N ARG A 160 8.06 21.86 -2.39
CA ARG A 160 7.74 20.55 -2.96
C ARG A 160 6.31 20.17 -2.59
N GLU A 161 5.62 19.54 -3.53
CA GLU A 161 4.23 19.13 -3.36
C GLU A 161 4.06 17.66 -3.74
N PHE A 162 3.10 17.00 -3.09
CA PHE A 162 2.65 15.68 -3.51
C PHE A 162 1.95 15.78 -4.86
N GLN A 163 2.22 14.81 -5.73
CA GLN A 163 1.60 14.69 -7.04
C GLN A 163 0.89 13.35 -7.15
N ALA A 164 -0.30 13.34 -7.76
CA ALA A 164 -0.99 12.12 -8.11
C ALA A 164 -0.08 11.22 -8.96
N LEU A 165 0.05 9.95 -8.56
CA LEU A 165 0.89 8.97 -9.23
C LEU A 165 0.11 8.32 -10.36
N ARG A 166 0.32 8.75 -11.60
CA ARG A 166 -0.42 8.23 -12.76
C ARG A 166 -0.42 6.70 -12.81
N ARG A 167 -1.53 6.12 -13.26
CA ARG A 167 -1.71 4.66 -13.36
C ARG A 167 -0.63 3.92 -14.16
N ASN A 168 0.03 4.59 -15.10
CA ASN A 168 1.12 4.00 -15.88
C ASN A 168 2.51 4.09 -15.20
N ASP A 169 2.60 4.60 -13.97
CA ASP A 169 3.89 4.71 -13.27
C ASP A 169 4.55 3.32 -13.11
N PRO A 170 5.88 3.19 -13.35
CA PRO A 170 6.60 1.93 -13.19
C PRO A 170 6.43 1.25 -11.83
N LEU A 171 6.12 2.01 -10.76
CA LEU A 171 5.86 1.46 -9.43
C LEU A 171 4.80 0.35 -9.49
N PHE A 172 3.71 0.52 -10.23
CA PHE A 172 2.61 -0.46 -10.28
C PHE A 172 2.96 -1.78 -10.98
N ARG A 173 4.16 -1.88 -11.56
CA ARG A 173 4.63 -3.02 -12.34
C ARG A 173 6.05 -3.44 -12.00
N ALA A 174 6.55 -3.02 -10.82
CA ALA A 174 7.91 -3.30 -10.40
C ALA A 174 8.21 -4.80 -10.24
N PHE A 175 7.20 -5.62 -9.89
CA PHE A 175 7.33 -7.08 -9.77
C PHE A 175 6.15 -7.83 -10.40
N TYR A 176 4.93 -7.62 -9.89
CA TYR A 176 3.70 -8.12 -10.49
C TYR A 176 3.16 -7.13 -11.52
N GLN A 177 2.57 -7.64 -12.59
CA GLN A 177 1.93 -6.83 -13.64
C GLN A 177 0.45 -7.19 -13.74
N GLY A 178 -0.40 -6.17 -13.93
CA GLY A 178 -1.84 -6.34 -14.11
C GLY A 178 -2.56 -6.80 -12.85
N LEU A 179 -3.86 -7.10 -13.02
CA LEU A 179 -4.71 -7.59 -11.94
C LEU A 179 -4.40 -9.06 -11.59
N PRO A 180 -4.71 -9.49 -10.35
CA PRO A 180 -4.91 -10.91 -10.05
C PRO A 180 -6.02 -11.52 -10.93
N ASP A 181 -6.15 -12.84 -10.87
CA ASP A 181 -7.24 -13.53 -11.55
C ASP A 181 -8.61 -13.00 -11.10
N THR A 182 -9.35 -12.42 -12.03
CA THR A 182 -10.67 -11.81 -11.82
C THR A 182 -11.82 -12.77 -12.14
N SER A 183 -11.55 -13.99 -12.63
CA SER A 183 -12.58 -14.88 -13.17
C SER A 183 -13.62 -15.31 -12.13
N LEU A 184 -13.27 -15.27 -10.84
CA LEU A 184 -14.15 -15.62 -9.72
C LEU A 184 -14.98 -14.44 -9.20
N LEU A 185 -14.74 -13.23 -9.70
CA LEU A 185 -15.55 -12.07 -9.33
C LEU A 185 -16.91 -12.10 -10.03
N PRO A 186 -18.01 -11.68 -9.36
CA PRO A 186 -19.29 -11.45 -10.03
C PRO A 186 -19.14 -10.47 -11.20
N ASP A 187 -19.89 -10.65 -12.29
CA ASP A 187 -19.69 -9.90 -13.55
C ASP A 187 -19.68 -8.37 -13.36
N THR A 188 -20.63 -7.81 -12.60
CA THR A 188 -20.67 -6.37 -12.27
C THR A 188 -19.42 -5.92 -11.51
N VAL A 189 -18.94 -6.76 -10.58
CA VAL A 189 -17.75 -6.48 -9.78
C VAL A 189 -16.49 -6.56 -10.63
N ARG A 190 -16.39 -7.59 -11.47
CA ARG A 190 -15.27 -7.79 -12.39
C ARG A 190 -15.12 -6.59 -13.33
N SER A 191 -16.18 -6.27 -14.06
CA SER A 191 -16.15 -5.22 -15.09
C SER A 191 -15.74 -3.87 -14.47
N TYR A 192 -16.37 -3.49 -13.35
CA TYR A 192 -15.99 -2.26 -12.65
C TYR A 192 -14.55 -2.28 -12.12
N THR A 193 -14.06 -3.43 -11.66
CA THR A 193 -12.69 -3.58 -11.16
C THR A 193 -11.67 -3.39 -12.28
N GLU A 194 -11.91 -4.02 -13.42
CA GLU A 194 -11.01 -4.02 -14.59
C GLU A 194 -11.01 -2.69 -15.34
N GLU A 195 -12.18 -2.05 -15.47
CA GLU A 195 -12.33 -0.90 -16.35
C GLU A 195 -12.19 0.44 -15.63
N GLU A 196 -12.61 0.53 -14.37
CA GLU A 196 -12.72 1.82 -13.67
C GLU A 196 -11.90 1.88 -12.39
N LYS A 197 -12.05 0.88 -11.52
CA LYS A 197 -11.49 0.92 -10.17
C LYS A 197 -9.97 0.79 -10.23
N TRP A 198 -9.48 -0.33 -10.74
CA TRP A 198 -8.06 -0.70 -10.74
C TRP A 198 -7.56 -1.18 -12.11
N PRO A 199 -7.84 -0.46 -13.22
CA PRO A 199 -7.29 -0.80 -14.52
C PRO A 199 -5.78 -1.06 -14.43
N ASP A 200 -5.33 -2.14 -15.05
CA ASP A 200 -3.94 -2.63 -15.07
C ASP A 200 -3.30 -2.89 -13.69
N GLY A 201 -4.10 -3.10 -12.64
CA GLY A 201 -3.60 -3.38 -11.29
C GLY A 201 -3.16 -2.13 -10.53
N THR A 202 -3.74 -0.98 -10.86
CA THR A 202 -3.36 0.34 -10.32
C THR A 202 -4.24 0.75 -9.14
N TYR A 203 -3.75 1.70 -8.34
CA TYR A 203 -4.49 2.24 -7.21
C TYR A 203 -4.23 3.73 -7.03
N SER A 204 -5.15 4.43 -6.37
CA SER A 204 -4.95 5.82 -6.00
C SER A 204 -3.69 5.94 -5.14
N ALA A 205 -2.77 6.81 -5.57
CA ALA A 205 -1.53 7.08 -4.88
C ALA A 205 -1.08 8.51 -5.16
N ALA A 206 -0.38 9.12 -4.20
CA ALA A 206 0.28 10.39 -4.37
C ALA A 206 1.72 10.29 -3.88
N ALA A 207 2.64 10.95 -4.56
CA ALA A 207 4.07 10.84 -4.33
C ALA A 207 4.72 12.21 -4.17
N LEU A 208 5.62 12.33 -3.20
CA LEU A 208 6.58 13.41 -3.11
C LEU A 208 7.90 12.94 -3.71
N ARG A 209 8.39 13.65 -4.73
CA ARG A 209 9.65 13.30 -5.40
C ARG A 209 10.80 14.16 -4.91
N ILE A 210 11.91 13.51 -4.55
CA ILE A 210 13.17 14.15 -4.17
C ILE A 210 14.24 13.61 -5.11
N ASN A 211 15.00 14.49 -5.75
CA ASN A 211 16.03 14.12 -6.74
C ASN A 211 15.49 13.20 -7.87
N GLY A 212 14.23 13.40 -8.29
CA GLY A 212 13.60 12.68 -9.39
C GLY A 212 12.96 11.33 -9.03
N ARG A 213 13.35 10.71 -7.91
CA ARG A 213 12.76 9.47 -7.40
C ARG A 213 11.57 9.72 -6.48
N ILE A 214 10.70 8.72 -6.31
CA ILE A 214 9.67 8.73 -5.27
C ILE A 214 10.40 8.59 -3.93
N ALA A 215 10.28 9.59 -3.06
CA ALA A 215 10.86 9.55 -1.72
C ALA A 215 9.79 9.31 -0.66
N VAL A 216 8.60 9.86 -0.86
CA VAL A 216 7.43 9.61 -0.01
C VAL A 216 6.29 9.14 -0.89
N LEU A 217 5.67 8.03 -0.53
CA LEU A 217 4.47 7.52 -1.16
C LEU A 217 3.33 7.54 -0.14
N THR A 218 2.15 7.93 -0.57
CA THR A 218 0.93 7.79 0.21
C THR A 218 -0.17 7.14 -0.60
N THR A 219 -0.96 6.29 0.04
CA THR A 219 -2.11 5.59 -0.54
C THR A 219 -3.32 5.70 0.39
N PRO A 220 -4.54 5.40 -0.09
CA PRO A 220 -5.61 5.00 0.81
C PRO A 220 -5.22 3.72 1.55
N ILE A 221 -6.00 3.32 2.54
CA ILE A 221 -5.72 2.12 3.31
C ILE A 221 -5.53 0.89 2.40
N ILE A 222 -4.33 0.29 2.43
CA ILE A 222 -4.02 -1.00 1.81
C ILE A 222 -3.69 -2.07 2.85
N ALA A 223 -3.33 -1.69 4.08
CA ALA A 223 -2.90 -2.65 5.09
C ALA A 223 -3.99 -3.61 5.57
N MET A 224 -5.24 -3.31 5.28
CA MET A 224 -6.33 -4.28 5.45
C MET A 224 -6.13 -5.54 4.59
N GLY A 225 -5.38 -5.47 3.49
CA GLY A 225 -5.26 -6.52 2.47
C GLY A 225 -4.14 -7.54 2.65
N TRP A 226 -3.12 -7.28 3.46
CA TRP A 226 -1.93 -8.15 3.56
C TRP A 226 -1.80 -8.92 4.90
N GLY A 227 -2.63 -8.65 5.91
CA GLY A 227 -2.50 -9.24 7.25
C GLY A 227 -2.96 -10.69 7.36
N LYS A 228 -2.08 -11.55 7.88
CA LYS A 228 -2.37 -12.95 8.19
C LYS A 228 -2.19 -13.25 9.68
N ASN A 229 -2.96 -14.21 10.19
CA ASN A 229 -2.77 -14.77 11.53
C ASN A 229 -1.68 -15.86 11.51
N SER A 230 -1.38 -16.43 12.68
CA SER A 230 -0.38 -17.50 12.84
C SER A 230 -0.72 -18.79 12.08
N LEU A 231 -1.97 -18.97 11.64
CA LEU A 231 -2.41 -20.09 10.81
C LEU A 231 -2.33 -19.77 9.30
N GLY A 232 -1.83 -18.59 8.93
CA GLY A 232 -1.73 -18.14 7.54
C GLY A 232 -3.05 -17.67 6.92
N GLN A 233 -4.11 -17.51 7.71
CA GLN A 233 -5.41 -17.03 7.26
C GLN A 233 -5.47 -15.50 7.31
N TRP A 234 -6.20 -14.89 6.38
CA TRP A 234 -6.44 -13.45 6.36
C TRP A 234 -7.12 -12.97 7.65
N THR A 235 -6.68 -11.83 8.18
CA THR A 235 -7.23 -11.26 9.43
C THR A 235 -8.41 -10.34 9.22
N THR A 236 -8.73 -9.98 7.98
CA THR A 236 -9.82 -9.05 7.66
C THR A 236 -10.75 -9.65 6.62
N THR A 237 -11.91 -9.02 6.42
CA THR A 237 -12.81 -9.31 5.31
C THR A 237 -13.03 -8.03 4.54
N ILE A 238 -12.76 -8.06 3.23
CA ILE A 238 -12.77 -6.88 2.37
C ILE A 238 -14.00 -6.90 1.49
N ARG A 239 -14.71 -5.78 1.47
CA ARG A 239 -15.90 -5.55 0.64
C ARG A 239 -15.60 -4.53 -0.43
N PHE A 240 -16.24 -4.66 -1.58
CA PHE A 240 -16.09 -3.73 -2.68
C PHE A 240 -17.25 -2.75 -2.72
N ARG A 241 -16.90 -1.47 -2.77
CA ARG A 241 -17.81 -0.42 -3.20
C ARG A 241 -17.69 -0.25 -4.72
N ILE A 242 -18.84 -0.22 -5.39
CA ILE A 242 -18.99 -0.07 -6.85
C ILE A 242 -19.90 1.12 -7.13
N LEU A 243 -19.57 1.88 -8.16
CA LEU A 243 -20.41 2.96 -8.68
C LEU A 243 -21.26 2.43 -9.84
N GLU A 244 -22.57 2.37 -9.61
CA GLU A 244 -23.53 1.87 -10.60
C GLU A 244 -24.35 3.01 -11.18
N SER A 245 -24.64 2.93 -12.48
CA SER A 245 -25.60 3.76 -13.18
C SER A 245 -26.75 2.91 -13.70
N THR A 246 -27.94 3.49 -13.81
CA THR A 246 -29.08 2.87 -14.52
C THR A 246 -29.81 3.92 -15.34
N SER A 247 -30.55 3.51 -16.36
CA SER A 247 -31.32 4.42 -17.22
C SER A 247 -32.32 5.24 -16.40
N GLY A 248 -32.33 6.57 -16.60
CA GLY A 248 -33.20 7.50 -15.87
C GLY A 248 -32.72 7.86 -14.46
N LEU A 249 -31.58 7.33 -14.01
CA LEU A 249 -31.01 7.67 -12.71
C LEU A 249 -30.57 9.14 -12.63
N ASP A 250 -29.99 9.67 -13.72
CA ASP A 250 -29.52 11.05 -13.79
C ASP A 250 -30.68 12.03 -13.57
N ASP A 251 -31.77 11.88 -14.32
CA ASP A 251 -32.99 12.70 -14.20
C ASP A 251 -33.63 12.59 -12.81
N TYR A 252 -33.64 11.38 -12.24
CA TYR A 252 -34.23 11.11 -10.93
C TYR A 252 -33.42 11.77 -9.81
N LEU A 253 -32.10 11.58 -9.83
CA LEU A 253 -31.22 12.12 -8.81
C LEU A 253 -31.12 13.64 -8.95
N GLU A 254 -30.92 14.22 -10.13
CA GLU A 254 -30.85 15.69 -10.32
C GLU A 254 -32.03 16.43 -9.65
N ARG A 255 -33.21 15.81 -9.65
CA ARG A 255 -34.44 16.35 -9.05
C ARG A 255 -34.70 15.90 -7.62
N ALA A 256 -33.94 14.93 -7.11
CA ALA A 256 -34.04 14.46 -5.74
C ALA A 256 -33.54 15.55 -4.78
N ALA A 257 -34.31 15.83 -3.72
CA ALA A 257 -33.82 16.64 -2.62
C ALA A 257 -32.75 15.83 -1.87
N TYR A 258 -31.47 16.14 -2.10
CA TYR A 258 -30.37 15.49 -1.38
C TYR A 258 -30.35 15.98 0.07
N SER A 259 -30.90 15.18 0.99
CA SER A 259 -30.62 15.30 2.41
C SER A 259 -29.31 14.55 2.70
N GLY A 260 -28.19 15.26 2.81
CA GLY A 260 -26.90 14.65 3.10
C GLY A 260 -25.76 15.65 3.03
N ALA A 261 -24.67 15.36 3.72
CA ALA A 261 -23.47 16.18 3.65
C ALA A 261 -22.79 15.99 2.28
N ARG A 262 -22.31 17.10 1.71
CA ARG A 262 -21.70 17.17 0.37
C ARG A 262 -20.20 17.36 0.50
N PHE A 263 -19.44 16.59 -0.26
CA PHE A 263 -17.98 16.57 -0.22
C PHE A 263 -17.40 16.55 -1.63
N GLU A 264 -16.28 17.23 -1.84
CA GLU A 264 -15.51 17.14 -3.08
C GLU A 264 -14.34 16.17 -2.91
N VAL A 265 -14.09 15.37 -3.94
CA VAL A 265 -12.96 14.43 -4.02
C VAL A 265 -12.27 14.61 -5.37
N VAL A 266 -10.93 14.63 -5.38
CA VAL A 266 -10.10 14.84 -6.56
C VAL A 266 -9.81 13.51 -7.26
N ARG A 267 -10.06 13.47 -8.57
CA ARG A 267 -9.76 12.37 -9.47
C ARG A 267 -8.30 12.42 -9.93
N GLU A 268 -7.83 11.33 -10.55
CA GLU A 268 -6.48 11.24 -11.13
C GLU A 268 -6.16 12.38 -12.11
N ASP A 269 -7.15 12.79 -12.91
CA ASP A 269 -7.03 13.84 -13.93
C ASP A 269 -7.18 15.27 -13.36
N GLY A 270 -7.34 15.41 -12.05
CA GLY A 270 -7.60 16.69 -11.37
C GLY A 270 -9.06 17.15 -11.42
N GLY A 271 -9.95 16.40 -12.10
CA GLY A 271 -11.39 16.60 -12.03
C GLY A 271 -11.91 16.34 -10.62
N LYS A 272 -13.13 16.82 -10.32
CA LYS A 272 -13.74 16.66 -9.01
C LYS A 272 -15.05 15.90 -9.10
N ASP A 273 -15.16 14.85 -8.31
CA ASP A 273 -16.45 14.22 -8.02
C ASP A 273 -17.09 14.93 -6.82
N VAL A 274 -18.41 15.13 -6.89
CA VAL A 274 -19.20 15.55 -5.74
C VAL A 274 -19.84 14.33 -5.12
N ILE A 275 -19.44 14.02 -3.89
CA ILE A 275 -19.89 12.87 -3.12
C ILE A 275 -20.91 13.33 -2.10
N TYR A 276 -22.00 12.59 -2.05
CA TYR A 276 -23.07 12.80 -1.10
C TYR A 276 -23.09 11.61 -0.15
N CYS A 277 -22.90 11.89 1.13
CA CYS A 277 -22.91 10.88 2.17
C CYS A 277 -24.25 10.87 2.91
N GLN A 278 -24.73 9.67 3.21
CA GLN A 278 -25.75 9.45 4.25
C GLN A 278 -25.04 9.28 5.61
N GLU A 279 -25.78 8.86 6.65
CA GLU A 279 -25.28 8.64 8.01
C GLU A 279 -23.85 8.05 8.06
N GLN A 280 -23.04 8.52 9.02
CA GLN A 280 -21.71 7.98 9.32
C GLN A 280 -20.71 8.02 8.15
N ALA A 281 -20.69 9.11 7.37
CA ALA A 281 -19.71 9.29 6.30
C ALA A 281 -19.71 8.18 5.23
N MET A 282 -20.86 7.52 5.03
CA MET A 282 -21.03 6.48 4.02
C MET A 282 -21.49 7.09 2.70
N PRO A 283 -20.66 7.05 1.63
CA PRO A 283 -21.05 7.56 0.32
C PRO A 283 -22.28 6.82 -0.21
N ALA A 284 -23.31 7.58 -0.59
CA ALA A 284 -24.53 7.05 -1.19
C ALA A 284 -24.62 7.36 -2.69
N TRP A 285 -24.22 8.57 -3.09
CA TRP A 285 -24.27 9.03 -4.48
C TRP A 285 -23.00 9.78 -4.88
N ALA A 286 -22.65 9.70 -6.15
CA ALA A 286 -21.62 10.52 -6.77
C ALA A 286 -22.22 11.28 -7.96
N ASN A 287 -21.89 12.56 -8.04
CA ASN A 287 -22.03 13.37 -9.24
C ASN A 287 -20.64 13.59 -9.83
N GLU A 288 -20.40 13.00 -10.99
CA GLU A 288 -19.13 13.07 -11.68
C GLU A 288 -19.07 14.28 -12.63
N PRO A 289 -17.87 14.68 -13.09
CA PRO A 289 -17.73 15.67 -14.13
C PRO A 289 -18.65 15.38 -15.34
N GLY A 290 -19.35 16.41 -15.82
CA GLY A 290 -20.33 16.28 -16.90
C GLY A 290 -21.75 15.94 -16.43
N GLY A 291 -22.02 15.89 -15.13
CA GLY A 291 -23.37 15.74 -14.59
C GLY A 291 -23.88 14.30 -14.49
N LYS A 292 -23.00 13.31 -14.70
CA LYS A 292 -23.32 11.89 -14.60
C LYS A 292 -23.52 11.50 -13.14
N TRP A 293 -24.67 10.91 -12.82
CA TRP A 293 -25.00 10.44 -11.48
C TRP A 293 -24.86 8.93 -11.35
N ARG A 294 -24.27 8.50 -10.23
CA ARG A 294 -24.07 7.09 -9.91
C ARG A 294 -24.35 6.81 -8.44
N VAL A 295 -24.82 5.60 -8.14
CA VAL A 295 -25.11 5.13 -6.78
C VAL A 295 -24.00 4.21 -6.31
N PHE A 296 -23.62 4.34 -5.04
CA PHE A 296 -22.73 3.37 -4.41
C PHE A 296 -23.45 2.11 -3.98
N ARG A 297 -22.94 0.95 -4.41
CA ARG A 297 -23.35 -0.37 -3.95
C ARG A 297 -22.19 -1.11 -3.31
N TYR A 298 -22.48 -1.90 -2.28
CA TYR A 298 -21.49 -2.56 -1.43
C TYR A 298 -21.60 -4.07 -1.52
N TYR A 299 -20.67 -4.67 -2.25
CA TYR A 299 -20.59 -6.11 -2.48
C TYR A 299 -19.64 -6.78 -1.50
N GLY A 300 -20.04 -7.91 -0.95
CA GLY A 300 -19.21 -8.74 -0.08
C GLY A 300 -19.44 -10.20 -0.40
N SER A 301 -18.36 -10.92 -0.67
CA SER A 301 -18.33 -12.37 -0.77
C SER A 301 -16.92 -12.84 -0.41
N ARG A 302 -16.74 -14.17 -0.27
CA ARG A 302 -15.42 -14.74 -0.04
C ARG A 302 -14.48 -14.47 -1.22
N GLU A 303 -14.98 -14.64 -2.44
CA GLU A 303 -14.24 -14.46 -3.69
C GLU A 303 -13.76 -13.01 -3.84
N ILE A 304 -14.62 -12.04 -3.50
CA ILE A 304 -14.27 -10.61 -3.49
C ILE A 304 -13.17 -10.32 -2.47
N SER A 305 -13.30 -10.86 -1.25
CA SER A 305 -12.32 -10.66 -0.19
C SER A 305 -10.98 -11.29 -0.56
N ASP A 306 -10.97 -12.55 -1.02
CA ASP A 306 -9.77 -13.28 -1.42
C ASP A 306 -9.06 -12.57 -2.58
N PHE A 307 -9.80 -12.12 -3.60
CA PHE A 307 -9.25 -11.30 -4.68
C PHE A 307 -8.60 -10.02 -4.16
N ALA A 308 -9.27 -9.29 -3.27
CA ALA A 308 -8.76 -8.04 -2.70
C ALA A 308 -7.44 -8.25 -1.94
N HIS A 309 -7.36 -9.32 -1.14
CA HIS A 309 -6.13 -9.67 -0.43
C HIS A 309 -4.96 -9.93 -1.37
N VAL A 310 -5.20 -10.68 -2.46
CA VAL A 310 -4.17 -10.92 -3.47
C VAL A 310 -3.78 -9.61 -4.16
N PHE A 311 -4.74 -8.77 -4.54
CA PHE A 311 -4.48 -7.47 -5.17
C PHE A 311 -3.61 -6.58 -4.29
N TYR A 312 -4.01 -6.34 -3.05
CA TYR A 312 -3.26 -5.46 -2.13
C TYR A 312 -1.88 -6.04 -1.76
N THR A 313 -1.75 -7.36 -1.64
CA THR A 313 -0.46 -8.01 -1.42
C THR A 313 0.48 -7.81 -2.62
N ARG A 314 -0.03 -7.94 -3.86
CA ARG A 314 0.75 -7.67 -5.07
C ARG A 314 1.16 -6.19 -5.16
N LEU A 315 0.25 -5.27 -4.84
CA LEU A 315 0.52 -3.84 -4.81
C LEU A 315 1.60 -3.49 -3.77
N GLY A 316 1.49 -4.00 -2.54
CA GLY A 316 2.51 -3.82 -1.51
C GLY A 316 3.87 -4.41 -1.90
N THR A 317 3.88 -5.55 -2.59
CA THR A 317 5.11 -6.14 -3.14
C THR A 317 5.76 -5.23 -4.16
N ASN A 318 4.96 -4.67 -5.08
CA ASN A 318 5.42 -3.73 -6.08
C ASN A 318 6.01 -2.45 -5.45
N ILE A 319 5.36 -1.89 -4.42
CA ILE A 319 5.87 -0.74 -3.67
C ILE A 319 7.25 -1.06 -3.05
N LEU A 320 7.37 -2.17 -2.33
CA LEU A 320 8.65 -2.56 -1.70
C LEU A 320 9.73 -2.83 -2.74
N VAL A 321 9.45 -3.60 -3.79
CA VAL A 321 10.44 -3.90 -4.83
C VAL A 321 10.87 -2.62 -5.55
N HIS A 322 9.94 -1.72 -5.87
CA HIS A 322 10.28 -0.43 -6.47
C HIS A 322 11.24 0.37 -5.58
N ALA A 323 10.92 0.50 -4.29
CA ALA A 323 11.71 1.26 -3.34
C ALA A 323 13.11 0.64 -3.06
N LEU A 324 13.23 -0.69 -3.13
CA LEU A 324 14.51 -1.37 -2.91
C LEU A 324 15.41 -1.41 -4.15
N THR A 325 14.91 -0.97 -5.32
CA THR A 325 15.64 -1.06 -6.60
C THR A 325 15.83 0.27 -7.32
N ASN A 326 15.32 1.40 -6.78
CA ASN A 326 15.40 2.74 -7.38
C ASN A 326 15.74 3.80 -6.32
#